data_AF-A0A223HZ15-F1
#
_entry.id   AF-A0A223HZ15-F1
#
_cell.length_a   1.000
_cell.length_b   1.000
_cell.length_c   1.000
_cell.angle_alpha   90.00
_cell.angle_beta   90.00
_cell.angle_gamma   90.00
#
_symmetry.space_group_name_H-M   'P 1'
#
loop_
_entity.id
_entity.type
_entity.pdbx_description
1 polymer ?
#
loop_
_entity_poly.entity_id
_entity_poly.type
_entity_poly.pdbx_seq_one_letter_code
_entity_poly.pdbx_strand_id
1 'polypeptide(L)'
;MCDKKKVYSLYFLEKRTCTEIAKEMGVTKQAVSKILKQFPEYTEEKERKKQENKNKHIQETSEYMKRKRIKQKEEEESLIAGMMELQKQNAMSMSKKRTLSDDTLVESCINHYRYDPKHEKIVFVEDFGRKPADLPKSMNVHKTFLNRLDEYAQNIESEKWISSTEEKALR
;
A
#
# COMPACT_ATOMS: atom_id res chain seq x y z
N MET A 1 36.76 -42.41 -32.57
CA MET A 1 37.33 -42.62 -31.21
C MET A 1 37.66 -41.27 -30.62
N CYS A 2 37.49 -41.08 -29.30
CA CYS A 2 37.78 -39.80 -28.65
C CYS A 2 39.24 -39.78 -28.16
N ASP A 3 40.00 -38.76 -28.55
CA ASP A 3 41.42 -38.64 -28.21
C ASP A 3 41.62 -38.35 -26.72
N LYS A 4 42.17 -39.34 -26.00
CA LYS A 4 42.44 -39.25 -24.55
C LYS A 4 43.35 -38.07 -24.19
N LYS A 5 44.37 -37.80 -25.01
CA LYS A 5 45.32 -36.69 -24.81
C LYS A 5 44.63 -35.33 -24.90
N LYS A 6 43.70 -35.17 -25.85
CA LYS A 6 42.96 -33.92 -26.04
C LYS A 6 41.94 -33.69 -24.92
N VAL A 7 41.29 -34.76 -24.43
CA VAL A 7 40.42 -34.67 -23.24
C VAL A 7 41.22 -34.28 -21.99
N TYR A 8 42.43 -34.80 -21.85
CA TYR A 8 43.33 -34.44 -20.74
C TYR A 8 43.70 -32.95 -20.77
N SER A 9 44.15 -32.43 -21.92
CA SER A 9 44.54 -31.03 -22.03
C SER A 9 43.37 -30.08 -21.76
N LEU A 10 42.20 -30.36 -22.33
CA LEU A 10 41.03 -29.50 -22.13
C LEU A 10 40.53 -29.49 -20.68
N TYR A 11 40.63 -30.62 -19.97
CA TYR A 11 40.09 -30.73 -18.62
C TYR A 11 41.06 -30.22 -17.54
N PHE A 12 42.34 -30.57 -17.61
CA PHE A 12 43.33 -30.27 -16.58
C PHE A 12 44.09 -28.96 -16.84
N LEU A 13 44.51 -28.69 -18.09
CA LEU A 13 45.24 -27.46 -18.44
C LEU A 13 44.27 -26.29 -18.66
N GLU A 14 43.28 -26.46 -19.52
CA GLU A 14 42.32 -25.39 -19.85
C GLU A 14 41.15 -25.29 -18.86
N LYS A 15 41.07 -26.19 -17.88
CA LYS A 15 40.02 -26.23 -16.84
C LYS A 15 38.58 -26.24 -17.36
N ARG A 16 38.33 -26.65 -18.60
CA ARG A 16 36.98 -26.71 -19.19
C ARG A 16 36.08 -27.71 -18.47
N THR A 17 34.77 -27.52 -18.61
CA THR A 17 33.76 -28.45 -18.10
C THR A 17 33.57 -29.65 -19.03
N CYS A 18 33.14 -30.79 -18.49
CA CYS A 18 32.87 -31.98 -19.31
C CYS A 18 31.82 -31.72 -20.41
N THR A 19 30.92 -30.76 -20.20
CA THR A 19 29.91 -30.34 -21.18
C THR A 19 30.51 -29.55 -22.35
N GLU A 20 31.48 -28.68 -22.09
CA GLU A 20 32.18 -27.94 -23.14
C GLU A 20 33.07 -28.88 -23.95
N ILE A 21 33.80 -29.77 -23.27
CA ILE A 21 34.64 -30.78 -23.92
C ILE A 21 33.80 -31.70 -24.81
N ALA A 22 32.62 -32.11 -24.33
CA ALA A 22 31.68 -32.93 -25.09
C ALA A 22 31.20 -32.24 -26.38
N LYS A 23 30.84 -30.94 -26.28
CA LYS A 23 30.44 -30.13 -27.45
C LYS A 23 31.59 -29.99 -28.46
N GLU A 24 32.79 -29.69 -27.98
CA GLU A 24 33.97 -29.47 -28.83
C GLU A 24 34.41 -30.74 -29.57
N MET A 25 34.28 -31.90 -28.92
CA MET A 25 34.67 -33.19 -29.50
C MET A 25 33.54 -33.92 -30.23
N GLY A 26 32.32 -33.37 -30.25
CA GLY A 26 31.16 -34.00 -30.87
C GLY A 26 30.75 -35.32 -30.23
N VAL A 27 31.03 -35.50 -28.93
CA VAL A 27 30.77 -36.75 -28.19
C VAL A 27 29.82 -36.51 -27.03
N THR A 28 29.28 -37.58 -26.46
CA THR A 28 28.42 -37.49 -25.27
C THR A 28 29.24 -37.16 -24.02
N LYS A 29 28.63 -36.42 -23.08
CA LYS A 29 29.22 -36.10 -21.76
C LYS A 29 29.68 -37.36 -21.01
N GLN A 30 28.93 -38.45 -21.15
CA GLN A 30 29.22 -39.75 -20.53
C GLN A 30 30.51 -40.35 -21.08
N ALA A 31 30.77 -40.22 -22.38
CA ALA A 31 32.01 -40.69 -23.00
C ALA A 31 33.23 -39.95 -22.46
N VAL A 32 33.15 -38.61 -22.35
CA VAL A 32 34.20 -37.77 -21.75
C VAL A 32 34.43 -38.15 -20.28
N SER A 33 33.36 -38.33 -19.50
CA SER A 33 33.45 -38.74 -18.09
C SER A 33 34.09 -40.13 -17.93
N LYS A 34 33.77 -41.08 -18.81
CA LYS A 34 34.36 -42.43 -18.80
C LYS A 34 35.87 -42.38 -19.07
N ILE A 35 36.32 -41.49 -19.97
CA ILE A 35 37.75 -41.27 -20.25
C ILE A 35 38.44 -40.60 -19.05
N LEU A 36 37.83 -39.55 -18.49
CA LEU A 36 38.41 -38.81 -17.37
C LEU A 36 38.63 -39.67 -16.13
N LYS A 37 37.69 -40.58 -15.82
CA LYS A 37 37.81 -41.53 -14.70
C LYS A 37 39.00 -42.49 -14.82
N GLN A 38 39.61 -42.64 -15.99
CA GLN A 38 40.81 -43.47 -16.16
C GLN A 38 42.07 -42.79 -15.64
N PHE A 39 42.06 -41.46 -15.46
CA PHE A 39 43.19 -40.72 -14.93
C PHE A 39 43.13 -40.68 -13.39
N PRO A 40 44.23 -40.97 -12.69
CA PRO A 40 44.26 -40.97 -11.22
C PRO A 40 44.00 -39.57 -10.64
N GLU A 41 44.49 -38.53 -11.31
CA GLU A 41 44.37 -37.11 -10.94
C GLU A 41 42.94 -36.56 -11.00
N TYR A 42 42.03 -37.26 -11.70
CA TYR A 42 40.66 -36.77 -11.92
C TYR A 42 39.87 -36.58 -10.63
N THR A 43 40.06 -37.47 -9.66
CA THR A 43 39.32 -37.41 -8.39
C THR A 43 39.68 -36.16 -7.60
N GLU A 44 40.98 -35.84 -7.53
CA GLU A 44 41.49 -34.66 -6.82
C GLU A 44 41.03 -33.36 -7.49
N GLU A 45 41.21 -33.26 -8.82
CA GLU A 45 40.80 -32.06 -9.57
C GLU A 45 39.27 -31.84 -9.51
N LYS A 46 38.48 -32.92 -9.50
CA LYS A 46 37.04 -32.84 -9.35
C LYS A 46 36.64 -32.29 -7.96
N GLU A 47 37.28 -32.75 -6.89
CA GLU A 47 37.01 -32.24 -5.55
C GLU A 47 37.47 -30.79 -5.40
N ARG A 48 38.62 -30.42 -5.98
CA ARG A 48 39.11 -29.03 -6.06
C ARG A 48 38.06 -28.11 -6.71
N LYS A 49 37.56 -28.48 -7.90
CA LYS A 49 36.51 -27.73 -8.60
C LYS A 49 35.22 -27.63 -7.81
N LYS A 50 34.83 -28.70 -7.10
CA LYS A 50 33.63 -28.69 -6.25
C LYS A 50 33.77 -27.70 -5.10
N GLN A 51 34.93 -27.65 -4.44
CA GLN A 51 35.18 -26.71 -3.36
C GLN A 51 35.27 -25.25 -3.86
N GLU A 52 35.92 -25.02 -4.99
CA GLU A 52 35.99 -23.71 -5.65
C GLU A 52 34.59 -23.18 -6.01
N ASN A 53 33.75 -24.02 -6.62
CA ASN A 53 32.36 -23.68 -6.94
C ASN A 53 31.53 -23.43 -5.68
N LYS A 54 31.72 -24.22 -4.62
CA LYS A 54 31.04 -24.01 -3.33
C LYS A 54 31.38 -22.63 -2.76
N ASN A 55 32.65 -22.27 -2.75
CA ASN A 55 33.11 -20.98 -2.23
C ASN A 55 32.56 -19.82 -3.07
N LYS A 56 32.60 -19.94 -4.40
CA LYS A 56 32.01 -18.96 -5.32
C LYS A 56 30.51 -18.77 -5.06
N HIS A 57 29.77 -19.87 -4.92
CA HIS A 57 28.33 -19.82 -4.65
C HIS A 57 28.01 -19.14 -3.31
N ILE A 58 28.81 -19.40 -2.26
CA ILE A 58 28.66 -18.74 -0.96
C ILE A 58 28.87 -17.22 -1.11
N GLN A 59 29.91 -16.80 -1.84
CA GLN A 59 30.19 -15.38 -2.08
C GLN A 59 29.07 -14.70 -2.87
N GLU A 60 28.65 -15.30 -3.99
CA GLU A 60 27.55 -14.79 -4.82
C GLU A 60 26.23 -14.67 -4.04
N THR A 61 25.91 -15.69 -3.23
CA THR A 61 24.71 -15.68 -2.39
C THR A 61 24.78 -14.58 -1.33
N SER A 62 25.94 -14.41 -0.69
CA SER A 62 26.17 -13.35 0.30
C SER A 62 26.00 -11.96 -0.32
N GLU A 63 26.60 -11.72 -1.49
CA GLU A 63 26.45 -10.46 -2.21
C GLU A 63 25.01 -10.20 -2.63
N TYR A 64 24.31 -11.21 -3.15
CA TYR A 64 22.91 -11.10 -3.52
C TYR A 64 22.05 -10.73 -2.32
N MET A 65 22.24 -11.40 -1.18
CA MET A 65 21.50 -11.10 0.05
C MET A 65 21.81 -9.69 0.57
N LYS A 66 23.05 -9.22 0.47
CA LYS A 66 23.44 -7.86 0.83
C LYS A 66 22.72 -6.82 -0.06
N ARG A 67 22.72 -7.02 -1.38
CA ARG A 67 22.02 -6.14 -2.33
C ARG A 67 20.51 -6.12 -2.07
N LYS A 68 19.91 -7.28 -1.80
CA LYS A 68 18.48 -7.39 -1.46
C LYS A 68 18.13 -6.59 -0.21
N ARG A 69 18.95 -6.70 0.86
CA ARG A 69 18.74 -5.95 2.10
C ARG A 69 18.86 -4.44 1.91
N ILE A 70 19.84 -3.98 1.13
CA ILE A 70 20.00 -2.54 0.81
C ILE A 70 18.76 -2.02 0.08
N LYS A 71 18.32 -2.74 -0.96
CA LYS A 71 17.13 -2.36 -1.72
C LYS A 71 15.88 -2.28 -0.85
N GLN A 72 15.66 -3.27 0.01
CA GLN A 72 14.53 -3.27 0.95
C GLN A 72 14.58 -2.07 1.90
N LYS A 73 15.76 -1.72 2.39
CA LYS A 73 15.95 -0.55 3.26
C LYS A 73 15.66 0.76 2.52
N GLU A 74 16.13 0.91 1.29
CA GLU A 74 15.85 2.08 0.45
C GLU A 74 14.34 2.22 0.15
N GLU A 75 13.66 1.10 -0.15
CA GLU A 75 12.21 1.06 -0.34
C GLU A 75 11.46 1.47 0.94
N GLU A 76 11.86 0.95 2.10
CA GLU A 76 11.28 1.29 3.40
C GLU A 76 11.48 2.77 3.75
N GLU A 77 12.70 3.29 3.59
CA GLU A 77 13.00 4.71 3.83
C GLU A 77 12.17 5.63 2.91
N SER A 78 12.00 5.27 1.64
CA SER A 78 11.16 6.00 0.71
C SER A 78 9.69 6.00 1.13
N LEU A 79 9.16 4.85 1.58
CA LEU A 79 7.79 4.75 2.09
C LEU A 79 7.58 5.59 3.35
N ILE A 80 8.52 5.55 4.30
CA ILE A 80 8.46 6.35 5.53
C ILE A 80 8.48 7.84 5.19
N ALA A 81 9.35 8.28 4.29
CA ALA A 81 9.41 9.67 3.86
C ALA A 81 8.09 10.14 3.22
N GLY A 82 7.51 9.32 2.34
CA GLY A 82 6.20 9.59 1.74
C GLY A 82 5.08 9.66 2.79
N MET A 83 5.08 8.74 3.76
CA MET A 83 4.12 8.73 4.86
C MET A 83 4.23 9.99 5.74
N MET A 84 5.45 10.42 6.07
CA MET A 84 5.69 11.63 6.86
C MET A 84 5.19 12.89 6.13
N GLU A 85 5.43 13.00 4.82
CA GLU A 85 4.96 14.13 4.03
C GLU A 85 3.42 14.17 3.99
N LEU A 86 2.77 13.02 3.77
CA LEU A 86 1.31 12.90 3.83
C LEU A 86 0.77 13.29 5.21
N GLN A 87 1.41 12.82 6.28
CA GLN A 87 1.01 13.16 7.64
C GLN A 87 1.12 14.66 7.90
N LYS A 88 2.18 15.31 7.41
CA LYS A 88 2.37 16.76 7.51
C LYS A 88 1.28 17.51 6.74
N GLN A 89 0.98 17.10 5.51
CA GLN A 89 -0.09 17.70 4.71
C GLN A 89 -1.47 17.53 5.37
N ASN A 90 -1.76 16.35 5.92
CA ASN A 90 -2.98 16.09 6.67
C ASN A 90 -3.05 16.96 7.94
N ALA A 91 -1.96 17.07 8.69
CA ALA A 91 -1.90 17.94 9.86
C ALA A 91 -2.18 19.41 9.49
N MET A 92 -1.61 19.90 8.38
CA MET A 92 -1.86 21.27 7.91
C MET A 92 -3.29 21.48 7.42
N SER A 93 -3.85 20.53 6.67
CA SER A 93 -5.22 20.65 6.11
C SER A 93 -6.31 20.51 7.17
N MET A 94 -6.11 19.62 8.14
CA MET A 94 -7.04 19.41 9.26
C MET A 94 -6.91 20.49 10.33
N SER A 95 -5.75 21.13 10.45
CA SER A 95 -5.54 22.24 11.38
C SER A 95 -6.16 23.53 10.82
N LYS A 96 -7.34 23.88 11.35
CA LYS A 96 -7.91 25.21 11.15
C LYS A 96 -7.43 26.13 12.26
N LYS A 97 -6.92 27.31 11.89
CA LYS A 97 -6.48 28.34 12.87
C LYS A 97 -7.62 28.92 13.72
N ARG A 98 -8.87 28.76 13.29
CA ARG A 98 -10.05 29.31 13.96
C ARG A 98 -10.76 28.20 14.73
N THR A 99 -11.28 28.55 15.90
CA THR A 99 -12.26 27.72 16.60
C THR A 99 -13.52 27.60 15.74
N LEU A 100 -14.22 26.46 15.84
CA LEU A 100 -15.55 26.32 15.26
C LEU A 100 -16.47 27.40 15.84
N SER A 101 -17.23 28.07 14.98
CA SER A 101 -18.29 28.98 15.41
C SER A 101 -19.43 28.18 16.04
N ASP A 102 -20.08 28.79 17.03
CA ASP A 102 -21.28 28.24 17.66
C ASP A 102 -22.31 27.81 16.62
N ASP A 103 -22.54 28.61 15.57
CA ASP A 103 -23.48 28.32 14.48
C ASP A 103 -23.19 26.97 13.81
N THR A 104 -21.91 26.71 13.51
CA THR A 104 -21.48 25.46 12.86
C THR A 104 -21.60 24.27 13.82
N LEU A 105 -21.35 24.49 15.12
CA LEU A 105 -21.55 23.47 16.14
C LEU A 105 -23.03 23.10 16.27
N VAL A 106 -23.92 24.10 16.33
CA VAL A 106 -25.38 23.89 16.38
C VAL A 106 -25.89 23.21 15.12
N GLU A 107 -25.43 23.63 13.93
CA GLU A 107 -25.78 23.00 12.66
C GLU A 107 -25.41 21.50 12.64
N SER A 108 -24.22 21.14 13.15
CA SER A 108 -23.80 19.74 13.23
C SER A 108 -24.64 18.90 14.21
N CYS A 109 -25.22 19.53 15.23
CA CYS A 109 -26.01 18.91 16.27
C CYS A 109 -27.49 19.29 16.23
N ILE A 110 -28.00 19.70 15.05
CA ILE A 110 -29.30 20.36 14.90
C ILE A 110 -30.47 19.58 15.52
N ASN A 111 -30.40 18.25 15.48
CA ASN A 111 -31.42 17.35 16.03
C ASN A 111 -31.68 17.53 17.53
N HIS A 112 -30.71 18.08 18.28
CA HIS A 112 -30.82 18.30 19.73
C HIS A 112 -31.39 19.67 20.08
N TYR A 113 -31.71 20.47 19.07
CA TYR A 113 -32.23 21.82 19.25
C TYR A 113 -33.63 21.94 18.65
N ARG A 114 -34.44 22.81 19.25
CA ARG A 114 -35.75 23.20 18.72
C ARG A 114 -35.83 24.71 18.59
N TYR A 115 -36.55 25.15 17.57
CA TYR A 115 -36.86 26.57 17.40
C TYR A 115 -37.97 26.98 18.37
N ASP A 116 -37.75 28.07 19.09
CA ASP A 116 -38.75 28.75 19.90
C ASP A 116 -39.25 30.00 19.14
N PRO A 117 -40.48 29.95 18.59
CA PRO A 117 -41.05 31.05 17.81
C PRO A 117 -41.25 32.34 18.62
N LYS A 118 -41.41 32.25 19.95
CA LYS A 118 -41.72 33.40 20.79
C LYS A 118 -40.52 34.32 20.97
N HIS A 119 -39.33 33.73 20.96
CA HIS A 119 -38.07 34.43 21.22
C HIS A 119 -37.15 34.47 20.00
N GLU A 120 -37.57 33.88 18.88
CA GLU A 120 -36.80 33.76 17.63
C GLU A 120 -35.40 33.15 17.88
N LYS A 121 -35.36 32.10 18.72
CA LYS A 121 -34.12 31.44 19.16
C LYS A 121 -34.20 29.94 18.96
N ILE A 122 -33.06 29.34 18.70
CA ILE A 122 -32.89 27.90 18.73
C ILE A 122 -32.40 27.53 20.13
N VAL A 123 -33.10 26.62 20.80
CA VAL A 123 -32.87 26.22 22.20
C VAL A 123 -32.57 24.74 22.29
N PHE A 124 -31.54 24.39 23.07
CA PHE A 124 -31.17 23.00 23.31
C PHE A 124 -32.26 22.29 24.12
N VAL A 125 -32.65 21.09 23.69
CA VAL A 125 -33.67 20.28 24.34
C VAL A 125 -33.00 19.30 25.30
N GLU A 126 -33.23 19.49 26.60
CA GLU A 126 -32.64 18.64 27.65
C GLU A 126 -33.22 17.20 27.67
N ASP A 127 -34.30 16.93 26.94
CA ASP A 127 -34.89 15.59 26.79
C ASP A 127 -33.91 14.58 26.17
N PHE A 128 -32.99 15.05 25.31
CA PHE A 128 -31.95 14.22 24.70
C PHE A 128 -30.74 13.99 25.63
N GLY A 129 -30.79 14.52 26.86
CA GLY A 129 -29.73 14.41 27.86
C GLY A 129 -29.17 15.76 28.29
N ARG A 130 -28.17 15.73 29.18
CA ARG A 130 -27.50 16.95 29.63
C ARG A 130 -26.73 17.58 28.47
N LYS A 131 -26.92 18.89 28.30
CA LYS A 131 -26.17 19.68 27.32
C LYS A 131 -24.65 19.57 27.58
N PRO A 132 -23.85 19.21 26.57
CA PRO A 132 -22.39 19.29 26.62
C PRO A 132 -21.90 20.70 26.96
N ALA A 133 -20.71 20.81 27.58
CA ALA A 133 -20.13 22.09 27.95
C ALA A 133 -19.84 22.98 26.72
N ASP A 134 -19.38 22.37 25.63
CA ASP A 134 -18.93 23.07 24.41
C ASP A 134 -20.07 23.61 23.55
N LEU A 135 -21.31 23.16 23.78
CA LEU A 135 -22.47 23.57 22.99
C LEU A 135 -23.21 24.75 23.62
N PRO A 136 -23.68 25.74 22.84
CA PRO A 136 -24.47 26.84 23.37
C PRO A 136 -25.85 26.35 23.87
N LYS A 137 -26.39 26.96 24.93
CA LYS A 137 -27.73 26.60 25.43
C LYS A 137 -28.83 27.14 24.52
N SER A 138 -28.63 28.33 23.99
CA SER A 138 -29.55 28.99 23.09
C SER A 138 -28.77 29.88 22.13
N MET A 139 -29.24 29.99 20.91
CA MET A 139 -28.64 30.81 19.87
C MET A 139 -29.71 31.67 19.19
N ASN A 140 -29.38 32.93 18.92
CA ASN A 140 -30.23 33.80 18.12
C ASN A 140 -30.16 33.34 16.66
N VAL A 141 -31.29 33.16 16.02
CA VAL A 141 -31.27 32.77 14.62
C VAL A 141 -30.96 34.01 13.80
N HIS A 142 -29.84 33.99 13.06
CA HIS A 142 -29.60 35.05 12.09
C HIS A 142 -30.69 34.96 11.02
N LYS A 143 -31.35 36.08 10.68
CA LYS A 143 -32.51 36.12 9.76
C LYS A 143 -32.28 35.33 8.46
N THR A 144 -31.03 35.30 7.98
CA THR A 144 -30.60 34.55 6.80
C THR A 144 -30.81 33.03 6.91
N PHE A 145 -30.69 32.44 8.10
CA PHE A 145 -30.91 31.01 8.34
C PHE A 145 -32.40 30.66 8.41
N LEU A 146 -33.22 31.51 9.04
CA LEU A 146 -34.69 31.37 9.01
C LEU A 146 -35.22 31.44 7.57
N ASN A 147 -34.76 32.42 6.79
CA ASN A 147 -35.17 32.56 5.39
C ASN A 147 -34.80 31.32 4.55
N ARG A 148 -33.62 30.74 4.78
CA ARG A 148 -33.18 29.53 4.07
C ARG A 148 -34.01 28.29 4.47
N LEU A 149 -34.44 28.19 5.74
CA LEU A 149 -35.34 27.14 6.20
C LEU A 149 -36.76 27.31 5.64
N ASP A 150 -37.28 28.52 5.58
CA ASP A 150 -38.59 28.82 4.97
C ASP A 150 -38.58 28.52 3.47
N GLU A 151 -37.54 28.91 2.74
CA GLU A 151 -37.35 28.56 1.32
C GLU A 151 -37.30 27.03 1.13
N TYR A 152 -36.60 26.30 2.01
CA TYR A 152 -36.52 24.84 1.95
C TYR A 152 -37.87 24.17 2.27
N ALA A 153 -38.61 24.67 3.26
CA ALA A 153 -39.94 24.18 3.60
C ALA A 153 -40.95 24.42 2.46
N GLN A 154 -40.90 25.60 1.83
CA GLN A 154 -41.73 25.92 0.66
C GLN A 154 -41.38 25.06 -0.54
N ASN A 155 -40.09 24.78 -0.77
CA ASN A 155 -39.67 23.87 -1.84
C ASN A 155 -40.20 22.45 -1.59
N ILE A 156 -40.07 21.92 -0.36
CA ILE A 156 -40.65 20.61 0.00
C ILE A 156 -42.17 20.59 -0.20
N GLU A 157 -42.89 21.65 0.19
CA GLU A 157 -44.34 21.74 -0.02
C GLU A 157 -44.72 21.88 -1.49
N SER A 158 -43.93 22.58 -2.29
CA SER A 158 -44.12 22.69 -3.74
C SER A 158 -43.81 21.38 -4.47
N GLU A 159 -42.92 20.56 -3.91
CA GLU A 159 -42.54 19.23 -4.38
C GLU A 159 -43.49 18.13 -3.87
N LYS A 160 -44.39 18.43 -2.92
CA LYS A 160 -45.49 17.51 -2.61
C LYS A 160 -46.35 17.38 -3.86
N TRP A 161 -46.31 16.20 -4.46
CA TRP A 161 -47.04 15.88 -5.69
C TRP A 161 -48.55 15.97 -5.45
N ILE A 162 -49.19 17.05 -5.92
CA ILE A 162 -50.66 17.22 -5.92
C ILE A 162 -51.24 16.60 -7.21
N SER A 163 -50.78 15.41 -7.58
CA SER A 163 -51.35 14.70 -8.73
C SER A 163 -52.56 13.89 -8.29
N SER A 164 -53.73 14.26 -8.82
CA SER A 164 -54.98 13.47 -8.72
C SER A 164 -54.80 12.00 -9.14
N THR A 165 -53.75 11.68 -9.90
CA THR A 165 -53.47 10.36 -10.43
C THR A 165 -52.83 9.44 -9.38
N GLU A 166 -52.01 9.97 -8.46
CA GLU A 166 -51.35 9.18 -7.41
C GLU A 166 -52.25 8.94 -6.19
N GLU A 167 -53.12 9.90 -5.87
CA GLU A 167 -54.15 9.76 -4.84
C GLU A 167 -55.15 8.62 -5.15
N LYS A 168 -55.34 8.33 -6.44
CA LYS A 168 -56.09 7.15 -6.94
C LYS A 168 -55.29 5.84 -6.91
N ALA A 169 -53.96 5.90 -6.92
CA ALA A 169 -53.08 4.71 -6.90
C ALA A 169 -52.84 4.17 -5.47
N LEU A 170 -53.10 4.98 -4.44
CA LEU A 170 -52.96 4.62 -3.02
C LEU A 170 -54.28 4.15 -2.37
N ARG A 171 -55.42 4.18 -3.08
CA ARG A 171 -56.69 3.56 -2.68
C ARG A 171 -56.85 2.19 -3.31
#